data_AF-A0A938KZM9-F1
#
_entry.id   AF-A0A938KZM9-F1
#
_cell.length_a   1.000
_cell.length_b   1.000
_cell.length_c   1.000
_cell.angle_alpha   90.00
_cell.angle_beta   90.00
_cell.angle_gamma   90.00
#
_symmetry.space_group_name_H-M   'P 1'
#
loop_
_entity.id
_entity.type
_entity.pdbx_description
1 polymer ?
#
loop_
_entity_poly.entity_id
_entity_poly.type
_entity_poly.pdbx_seq_one_letter_code
_entity_poly.pdbx_strand_id
1 'polypeptide(L)'
;MVKGQSPDPGPKSEGHAGKVELGYEARDNYKARLTRGLLEVGLGEGPIVEILNFRTKRVLRRELFEDPREARDELARIREDIDLMTTEEFRRRYLQPPD
;
A
#
# COMPACT_ATOMS: atom_id res chain seq x y z
N MET A 1 35.11 -13.97 53.05
CA MET A 1 34.03 -14.53 52.23
C MET A 1 33.13 -13.39 51.79
N VAL A 2 33.04 -13.17 50.48
CA VAL A 2 32.59 -11.92 49.84
C VAL A 2 31.09 -11.98 49.55
N LYS A 3 30.40 -10.85 49.72
CA LYS A 3 28.94 -10.65 49.58
C LYS A 3 28.41 -11.14 48.22
N GLY A 4 27.29 -11.85 48.25
CA GLY A 4 26.49 -12.20 47.07
C GLY A 4 25.85 -10.96 46.45
N GLN A 5 26.13 -10.74 45.17
CA GLN A 5 25.61 -9.66 44.36
C GLN A 5 24.63 -10.29 43.35
N SER A 6 23.34 -10.08 43.55
CA SER A 6 22.31 -10.47 42.58
C SER A 6 22.29 -9.45 41.43
N PRO A 7 22.19 -9.88 40.16
CA PRO A 7 22.27 -8.96 39.03
C PRO A 7 20.96 -8.18 38.78
N ASP A 8 21.14 -6.98 38.26
CA ASP A 8 20.14 -6.04 37.73
C ASP A 8 19.09 -6.72 36.82
N PRO A 9 17.80 -6.35 36.90
CA PRO A 9 16.83 -6.71 35.88
C PRO A 9 17.12 -5.89 34.61
N GLY A 10 17.48 -6.60 33.53
CA GLY A 10 17.73 -6.05 32.21
C GLY A 10 16.58 -5.20 31.65
N PRO A 11 16.85 -4.44 30.58
CA PRO A 11 15.95 -3.41 30.09
C PRO A 11 14.61 -4.00 29.66
N LYS A 12 13.55 -3.36 30.16
CA LYS A 12 12.15 -3.63 29.83
C LYS A 12 11.99 -3.61 28.32
N SER A 13 11.48 -4.71 27.77
CA SER A 13 11.13 -4.87 26.36
C SER A 13 10.11 -3.80 25.98
N GLU A 14 10.57 -2.75 25.30
CA GLU A 14 9.69 -1.76 24.69
C GLU A 14 8.82 -2.46 23.64
N GLY A 15 7.51 -2.26 23.78
CA GLY A 15 6.49 -2.78 22.87
C GLY A 15 6.80 -2.36 21.45
N HIS A 16 7.22 -3.32 20.63
CA HIS A 16 7.28 -3.17 19.19
C HIS A 16 5.84 -3.06 18.68
N ALA A 17 5.37 -1.82 18.52
CA ALA A 17 4.35 -1.52 17.52
C ALA A 17 4.88 -2.09 16.19
N GLY A 18 4.31 -3.21 15.76
CA GLY A 18 4.83 -4.03 14.68
C GLY A 18 5.10 -3.19 13.44
N LYS A 19 6.38 -2.99 13.13
CA LYS A 19 6.79 -2.55 11.79
C LYS A 19 6.30 -3.62 10.85
N VAL A 20 5.20 -3.37 10.15
CA VAL A 20 4.79 -4.21 9.03
C VAL A 20 5.90 -4.01 8.00
N GLU A 21 6.85 -4.94 7.96
CA GLU A 21 7.89 -4.94 6.94
C GLU A 21 7.18 -4.98 5.60
N LEU A 22 7.38 -3.92 4.80
CA LEU A 22 6.93 -3.93 3.42
C LEU A 22 7.77 -4.98 2.69
N GLY A 23 7.12 -5.86 1.93
CA GLY A 23 7.83 -6.79 1.06
C GLY A 23 8.68 -6.04 0.04
N TYR A 24 9.74 -6.66 -0.46
CA TYR A 24 10.66 -6.02 -1.40
C TYR A 24 9.97 -5.76 -2.76
N GLU A 25 9.15 -6.70 -3.22
CA GLU A 25 8.42 -6.60 -4.49
C GLU A 25 7.06 -5.89 -4.32
N ALA A 26 6.61 -5.17 -5.35
CA ALA A 26 5.33 -4.47 -5.31
C ALA A 26 4.15 -5.43 -5.08
N ARG A 27 4.16 -6.60 -5.71
CA ARG A 27 3.17 -7.68 -5.52
C ARG A 27 3.03 -8.18 -4.09
N ASP A 28 4.06 -8.01 -3.25
CA ASP A 28 4.02 -8.43 -1.85
C ASP A 28 3.20 -7.46 -0.98
N ASN A 29 2.88 -6.28 -1.50
CA ASN A 29 2.26 -5.19 -0.75
C ASN A 29 0.97 -4.69 -1.40
N TYR A 30 0.91 -4.65 -2.73
CA TYR A 30 -0.13 -3.95 -3.46
C TYR A 30 -1.01 -4.87 -4.29
N LYS A 31 -2.25 -4.43 -4.51
CA LYS A 31 -3.17 -4.96 -5.51
C LYS A 31 -3.89 -3.80 -6.20
N ALA A 32 -4.31 -4.04 -7.43
CA ALA A 32 -5.16 -3.12 -8.17
C ALA A 32 -6.49 -3.78 -8.57
N ARG A 33 -7.58 -3.01 -8.48
CA ARG A 33 -8.92 -3.47 -8.84
C ARG A 33 -9.73 -2.39 -9.54
N LEU A 34 -10.67 -2.85 -10.37
CA LEU A 34 -11.72 -2.02 -10.93
C LEU A 34 -12.93 -2.08 -10.00
N THR A 35 -13.47 -0.93 -9.66
CA THR A 35 -14.76 -0.80 -8.97
C THR A 35 -15.68 0.07 -9.80
N ARG A 36 -16.99 0.04 -9.53
CA ARG A 36 -17.95 1.01 -10.06
C ARG A 36 -18.42 1.84 -8.89
N GLY A 37 -18.36 3.16 -8.99
CA GLY A 37 -18.77 4.02 -7.89
C GLY A 37 -18.81 5.50 -8.26
N LEU A 38 -19.16 6.28 -7.25
CA LEU A 38 -19.07 7.74 -7.23
C LEU A 38 -17.78 8.15 -6.51
N LEU A 39 -17.02 9.08 -7.08
CA LEU A 39 -16.05 9.85 -6.30
C LEU A 39 -16.78 11.03 -5.65
N GLU A 40 -17.11 10.92 -4.36
CA GLU A 40 -17.76 11.97 -3.56
C GLU A 40 -19.02 12.60 -4.22
N VAL A 41 -19.64 13.58 -3.57
CA VAL A 41 -20.78 14.30 -4.17
C VAL A 41 -20.20 15.35 -5.12
N GLY A 42 -20.16 15.06 -6.42
CA GLY A 42 -19.87 16.07 -7.46
C GLY A 42 -18.74 15.77 -8.44
N LEU A 43 -17.95 14.69 -8.27
CA LEU A 43 -16.87 14.35 -9.22
C LEU A 43 -17.30 13.35 -10.31
N GLY A 44 -18.55 12.88 -10.28
CA GLY A 44 -19.13 12.03 -11.34
C GLY A 44 -19.22 10.55 -11.00
N GLU A 45 -19.90 9.80 -11.88
CA GLU A 45 -20.08 8.35 -11.82
C GLU A 45 -19.23 7.66 -12.87
N GLY A 46 -18.64 6.52 -12.52
CA GLY A 46 -17.85 5.78 -13.50
C GLY A 46 -17.04 4.61 -12.93
N PRO A 47 -16.30 3.91 -13.80
CA PRO A 47 -15.27 2.97 -13.39
C PRO A 47 -14.17 3.68 -12.59
N ILE A 48 -13.86 3.13 -11.42
CA ILE A 48 -12.78 3.62 -10.55
C ILE A 48 -11.68 2.56 -10.50
N VAL A 49 -10.47 2.95 -10.86
CA VAL A 49 -9.27 2.13 -10.64
C VAL A 49 -8.71 2.46 -9.27
N GLU A 50 -8.56 1.44 -8.43
CA GLU A 50 -8.05 1.57 -7.07
C GLU A 50 -6.75 0.80 -6.91
N ILE A 51 -5.78 1.44 -6.26
CA ILE A 51 -4.57 0.79 -5.75
C ILE A 51 -4.71 0.66 -4.24
N LEU A 52 -4.56 -0.55 -3.73
CA LEU A 52 -4.64 -0.85 -2.30
C LEU A 52 -3.35 -1.49 -1.79
N ASN A 53 -2.99 -1.17 -0.56
CA ASN A 53 -2.04 -1.99 0.20
C ASN A 53 -2.83 -3.06 0.96
N PHE A 54 -2.67 -4.33 0.57
CA PHE A 54 -3.46 -5.42 1.14
C PHE A 54 -2.93 -5.92 2.49
N ARG A 55 -1.70 -5.54 2.88
CA ARG A 55 -1.17 -5.77 4.23
C ARG A 55 -1.82 -4.84 5.24
N THR A 56 -1.98 -3.57 4.89
CA THR A 56 -2.61 -2.56 5.76
C THR A 56 -4.12 -2.40 5.56
N LYS A 57 -4.69 -3.07 4.55
CA LYS A 57 -6.11 -2.96 4.16
C LYS A 57 -6.55 -1.55 3.78
N ARG A 58 -5.63 -0.72 3.29
CA ARG A 58 -5.89 0.68 2.91
C ARG A 58 -5.88 0.85 1.39
N VAL A 59 -6.85 1.60 0.87
CA VAL A 59 -6.79 2.15 -0.48
C VAL A 59 -5.86 3.35 -0.45
N LEU A 60 -4.89 3.39 -1.36
CA LEU A 60 -3.85 4.42 -1.42
C LEU A 60 -4.04 5.39 -2.59
N ARG A 61 -4.65 4.94 -3.69
CA ARG A 61 -5.01 5.77 -4.84
C ARG A 61 -6.37 5.33 -5.37
N ARG A 62 -7.16 6.31 -5.81
CA ARG A 62 -8.42 6.12 -6.54
C ARG A 62 -8.41 7.10 -7.70
N GLU A 63 -8.79 6.60 -8.87
CA GLU A 63 -8.92 7.41 -10.08
C GLU A 63 -10.20 7.01 -10.79
N LEU A 64 -11.04 8.01 -11.08
CA LEU A 64 -12.29 7.84 -11.82
C LEU A 64 -12.04 8.06 -13.30
N PHE A 65 -12.59 7.17 -14.11
CA PHE A 65 -12.50 7.23 -15.56
C PHE A 65 -13.90 7.42 -16.15
N GLU A 66 -13.98 8.20 -17.23
CA GLU A 66 -15.21 8.34 -18.01
C GLU A 66 -15.40 7.12 -18.95
N ASP A 67 -14.32 6.61 -19.55
CA ASP A 67 -14.35 5.46 -20.45
C ASP A 67 -13.98 4.13 -19.73
N PRO A 68 -14.88 3.13 -19.71
CA PRO A 68 -14.59 1.78 -19.22
C PRO A 68 -13.47 1.03 -19.95
N ARG A 69 -13.08 1.41 -21.16
CA ARG A 69 -11.94 0.81 -21.87
C ARG A 69 -10.64 1.35 -21.30
N GLU A 70 -10.53 2.66 -21.19
CA GLU A 70 -9.37 3.33 -20.57
C GLU A 70 -9.11 2.83 -19.14
N ALA A 71 -10.18 2.70 -18.34
CA ALA A 71 -10.06 2.17 -16.99
C ALA A 71 -9.52 0.72 -16.93
N ARG A 72 -9.85 -0.11 -17.95
CA ARG A 72 -9.35 -1.49 -18.04
C ARG A 72 -7.90 -1.53 -18.48
N ASP A 73 -7.53 -0.68 -19.43
CA ASP A 73 -6.15 -0.57 -19.91
C ASP A 73 -5.23 -0.06 -18.80
N GLU A 74 -5.66 0.95 -18.04
CA GLU A 74 -4.92 1.43 -16.88
C GLU A 74 -4.80 0.36 -15.79
N LEU A 75 -5.89 -0.35 -15.48
CA LEU A 75 -5.83 -1.45 -14.53
C LEU A 75 -4.85 -2.55 -14.98
N ALA A 76 -4.81 -2.87 -16.27
CA ALA A 76 -3.88 -3.85 -16.81
C ALA A 76 -2.42 -3.40 -16.65
N ARG A 77 -2.11 -2.14 -17.01
CA ARG A 77 -0.79 -1.54 -16.81
C ARG A 77 -0.34 -1.58 -15.36
N ILE A 78 -1.21 -1.15 -14.43
CA ILE A 78 -0.88 -1.15 -13.00
C ILE A 78 -0.61 -2.58 -12.51
N ARG A 79 -1.37 -3.58 -12.97
CA ARG A 79 -1.16 -4.98 -12.55
C ARG A 79 0.16 -5.53 -13.06
N GLU A 80 0.50 -5.25 -14.32
CA GLU A 80 1.80 -5.61 -14.89
C GLU A 80 2.94 -4.94 -14.09
N ASP A 81 2.82 -3.65 -13.79
CA ASP A 81 3.81 -2.93 -12.98
C ASP A 81 3.92 -3.48 -11.55
N ILE A 82 2.81 -3.92 -10.93
CA ILE A 82 2.84 -4.61 -9.61
C ILE A 82 3.66 -5.91 -9.68
N ASP A 83 3.57 -6.64 -10.79
CA ASP A 83 4.25 -7.92 -10.96
C ASP A 83 5.74 -7.76 -11.34
N LEU A 84 6.10 -6.64 -11.98
CA LEU A 84 7.45 -6.39 -12.51
C LEU A 84 8.32 -5.44 -11.69
N MET A 85 7.73 -4.61 -10.80
CA MET A 85 8.46 -3.57 -10.07
C MET A 85 8.73 -3.92 -8.60
N THR A 86 9.80 -3.31 -8.08
CA THR A 86 10.01 -3.23 -6.64
C THR A 86 8.97 -2.33 -5.97
N THR A 87 8.80 -2.51 -4.66
CA THR A 87 7.91 -1.67 -3.83
C THR A 87 8.26 -0.19 -3.91
N GLU A 88 9.53 0.16 -4.05
CA GLU A 88 9.97 1.55 -4.09
C GLU A 88 9.65 2.21 -5.44
N GLU A 89 9.95 1.53 -6.55
CA GLU A 89 9.62 2.01 -7.90
C GLU A 89 8.12 2.23 -8.06
N PHE A 90 7.31 1.24 -7.63
CA PHE A 90 5.86 1.33 -7.70
C PHE A 90 5.32 2.50 -6.88
N ARG A 91 5.86 2.75 -5.67
CA ARG A 91 5.47 3.89 -4.84
C ARG A 91 5.78 5.22 -5.51
N ARG A 92 6.98 5.37 -6.07
CA ARG A 92 7.38 6.60 -6.76
C ARG A 92 6.47 6.90 -7.94
N ARG A 93 6.12 5.87 -8.72
CA ARG A 93 5.30 6.01 -9.93
C ARG A 93 3.82 6.29 -9.64
N TYR A 94 3.23 5.61 -8.66
CA TYR A 94 1.77 5.61 -8.49
C TYR A 94 1.26 6.27 -7.21
N LEU A 95 2.08 6.45 -6.18
CA LEU A 95 1.60 6.82 -4.84
C LEU A 95 2.16 8.16 -4.35
N GLN A 96 2.95 8.85 -5.18
CA GLN A 96 3.34 10.22 -4.90
C GLN A 96 2.22 11.17 -5.33
N PRO A 97 1.93 12.22 -4.55
CA PRO A 97 1.06 13.29 -5.02
C PRO A 97 1.71 13.92 -6.27
N PRO A 98 0.92 14.33 -7.27
CA PRO A 98 1.46 15.10 -8.40
C PRO A 98 2.05 16.42 -7.87
N ASP A 99 3.22 16.79 -8.39
CA ASP A 99 3.85 18.10 -8.14
C ASP A 99 2.98 19.27 -8.61
#